data_AF-A0A538RAK2-F1
#
_entry.id   AF-A0A538RAK2-F1
#
_cell.length_a   1.000
_cell.length_b   1.000
_cell.length_c   1.000
_cell.angle_alpha   90.00
_cell.angle_beta   90.00
_cell.angle_gamma   90.00
#
_symmetry.space_group_name_H-M   'P 1'
#
loop_
_entity.id
_entity.type
_entity.pdbx_description
1 polymer ?
#
loop_
_entity_poly.entity_id
_entity_poly.type
_entity_poly.pdbx_seq_one_letter_code
_entity_poly.pdbx_strand_id
1 'polypeptide(L)'
;MRSPAGRSGPASFHVETSSSGRGFFIHMGETPRGDARPCFHVRSARGASDQQARKCDVSTDGAVSAGGMVRGTYIHGLFDRAGFRRAWLNRIRLRRGLPPVDIERSERFTQRLRKELDRWADHLNNHLNVDLLFGRPS
;
A
#
# COMPACT_ATOMS: atom_id res chain seq x y z
N MET A 1 -1.97 29.34 12.09
CA MET A 1 -3.04 28.31 12.00
C MET A 1 -3.53 28.23 10.56
N ARG A 2 -3.09 27.20 9.82
CA ARG A 2 -3.68 26.69 8.57
C ARG A 2 -3.33 25.21 8.50
N SER A 3 -4.33 24.33 8.49
CA SER A 3 -4.16 22.90 8.29
C SER A 3 -3.76 22.58 6.84
N PRO A 4 -2.88 21.61 6.57
CA PRO A 4 -2.89 20.92 5.30
C PRO A 4 -3.84 19.72 5.39
N ALA A 5 -4.77 19.67 4.44
CA ALA A 5 -5.80 18.66 4.21
C ALA A 5 -5.39 17.20 4.52
N GLY A 6 -6.35 16.44 5.06
CA GLY A 6 -6.25 14.99 5.23
C GLY A 6 -5.81 14.32 3.93
N ARG A 7 -4.78 13.47 4.04
CA ARG A 7 -4.17 12.79 2.89
C ARG A 7 -5.02 11.60 2.48
N SER A 8 -6.04 11.83 1.65
CA SER A 8 -6.76 10.74 0.98
C SER A 8 -6.25 10.59 -0.46
N GLY A 9 -5.79 9.39 -0.82
CA GLY A 9 -5.42 9.07 -2.20
C GLY A 9 -4.40 7.94 -2.33
N PRO A 10 -4.36 7.24 -3.49
CA PRO A 10 -3.35 6.24 -3.78
C PRO A 10 -1.97 6.88 -3.96
N ALA A 11 -0.98 6.41 -3.21
CA ALA A 11 0.40 6.86 -3.27
C ALA A 11 1.32 5.74 -3.80
N SER A 12 2.27 6.10 -4.66
CA SER A 12 3.32 5.18 -5.14
C SER A 12 4.63 5.50 -4.41
N PHE A 13 5.41 4.50 -4.02
CA PHE A 13 6.61 4.79 -3.23
C PHE A 13 7.75 3.81 -3.50
N HIS A 14 8.96 4.29 -3.22
CA HIS A 14 10.18 3.52 -3.38
C HIS A 14 10.67 3.09 -2.00
N VAL A 15 10.93 1.80 -1.86
CA VAL A 15 11.47 1.19 -0.65
C VAL A 15 12.92 0.82 -0.90
N GLU A 16 13.80 0.97 0.08
CA GLU A 16 15.16 0.42 0.07
C GLU A 16 15.16 -1.09 0.37
N THR A 17 14.51 -1.78 -0.55
CA THR A 17 14.66 -3.17 -0.99
C THR A 17 14.41 -3.08 -2.49
N SER A 18 15.02 -3.88 -3.36
CA SER A 18 14.98 -3.75 -4.84
C SER A 18 13.60 -3.71 -5.54
N SER A 19 12.48 -3.59 -4.80
CA SER A 19 11.10 -3.52 -5.28
C SER A 19 10.38 -2.26 -4.78
N SER A 20 9.87 -1.44 -5.70
CA SER A 20 8.93 -0.35 -5.42
C SER A 20 7.53 -0.90 -5.06
N GLY A 21 6.79 -0.15 -4.24
CA GLY A 21 5.45 -0.50 -3.74
C GLY A 21 4.41 0.57 -4.08
N ARG A 22 3.13 0.23 -3.93
CA ARG A 22 2.02 1.18 -3.96
C ARG A 22 1.11 0.92 -2.78
N GLY A 23 0.45 1.96 -2.30
CA GLY A 23 -0.47 1.89 -1.18
C GLY A 23 -1.33 3.14 -1.09
N PHE A 24 -2.02 3.32 0.02
CA PHE A 24 -2.86 4.48 0.25
C PHE A 24 -2.86 4.84 1.74
N PHE A 25 -3.28 6.07 2.04
CA PHE A 25 -3.47 6.57 3.41
C PHE A 25 -4.96 6.68 3.70
N ILE A 26 -5.43 6.03 4.76
CA ILE A 26 -6.79 6.17 5.29
C ILE A 26 -6.67 6.19 6.82
N HIS A 27 -6.25 7.32 7.34
CA HIS A 27 -6.15 7.54 8.78
C HIS A 27 -6.38 9.02 9.10
N MET A 28 -6.91 9.27 10.28
CA MET A 28 -7.07 10.64 10.83
C MET A 28 -6.00 10.97 11.86
N GLY A 29 -5.36 9.94 12.46
CA GLY A 29 -4.33 10.13 13.47
C GLY A 29 -3.02 10.60 12.85
N GLU A 30 -2.31 11.48 13.55
CA GLU A 30 -0.95 11.90 13.22
C GLU A 30 0.00 11.39 14.29
N THR A 31 1.09 10.74 13.88
CA THR A 31 2.13 10.29 14.81
C THR A 31 3.41 11.12 14.58
N PRO A 32 3.86 11.90 15.57
CA PRO A 32 5.19 12.51 15.53
C PRO A 32 6.26 11.41 15.49
N ARG A 33 7.14 11.43 14.48
CA ARG A 33 8.19 10.42 14.32
C ARG A 33 9.34 10.56 15.33
N GLY A 34 9.52 11.74 15.91
CA GLY A 34 10.73 12.09 16.66
C GLY A 34 11.98 11.89 15.81
N ASP A 35 13.05 11.40 16.43
CA ASP A 35 14.35 11.17 15.77
C ASP A 35 14.44 9.82 15.03
N ALA A 36 13.35 9.04 15.00
CA ALA A 36 13.35 7.77 14.30
C ALA A 36 13.51 7.98 12.78
N ARG A 37 14.26 7.07 12.15
CA ARG A 37 14.40 7.06 10.69
C ARG A 37 13.07 6.73 10.01
N PRO A 38 12.76 7.31 8.84
CA PRO A 38 11.58 6.94 8.07
C PRO A 38 11.62 5.49 7.59
N CYS A 39 10.45 4.88 7.40
CA CYS A 39 10.33 3.59 6.73
C CYS A 39 10.42 3.74 5.22
N PHE A 40 9.76 4.77 4.67
CA PHE A 40 9.52 4.90 3.23
C PHE A 40 9.66 6.35 2.74
N HIS A 41 10.17 6.50 1.52
CA HIS A 41 10.07 7.75 0.75
C HIS A 41 8.87 7.65 -0.20
N VAL A 42 7.89 8.51 0.01
CA VAL A 42 6.58 8.47 -0.63
C VAL A 42 6.52 9.51 -1.74
N ARG A 43 6.17 9.06 -2.96
CA ARG A 43 5.91 9.92 -4.10
C ARG A 43 4.41 9.96 -4.35
N SER A 44 3.77 11.09 -4.06
CA SER A 44 2.35 11.22 -4.34
C SER A 44 2.13 11.29 -5.86
N ALA A 45 1.28 10.40 -6.39
CA ALA A 45 0.70 10.56 -7.71
C ALA A 45 -0.63 11.29 -7.52
N ARG A 46 -0.59 12.62 -7.31
CA ARG A 46 -1.83 13.40 -7.36
C ARG A 46 -2.40 13.28 -8.77
N GLY A 47 -3.70 13.01 -8.87
CA GLY A 47 -4.39 12.81 -10.14
C GLY A 47 -4.18 13.97 -11.10
N ALA A 48 -4.07 13.65 -12.39
CA ALA A 48 -3.78 14.57 -13.49
C ALA A 48 -4.89 15.62 -13.78
N SER A 49 -5.84 15.84 -12.87
CA SER A 49 -6.95 16.79 -13.04
C SER A 49 -6.71 18.16 -12.39
N ASP A 50 -5.70 18.31 -11.53
CA ASP A 50 -5.28 19.62 -11.02
C ASP A 50 -4.09 20.11 -11.84
N GLN A 51 -4.26 21.18 -12.60
CA GLN A 51 -3.16 21.85 -13.32
C GLN A 51 -2.06 22.42 -12.39
N GLN A 52 -2.22 22.29 -11.07
CA GLN A 52 -1.21 22.59 -10.06
C GLN A 52 -0.31 21.38 -9.67
N ALA A 53 -0.51 20.20 -10.27
CA ALA A 53 0.16 18.94 -9.89
C ALA A 53 1.58 18.74 -10.47
N ARG A 54 2.40 19.78 -10.59
CA ARG A 54 3.79 19.67 -11.09
C ARG A 54 4.87 19.65 -10.01
N LYS A 55 4.51 19.56 -8.72
CA LYS A 55 5.49 19.30 -7.67
C LYS A 55 5.40 17.83 -7.27
N CYS A 56 6.40 17.04 -7.67
CA CYS A 56 6.63 15.71 -7.10
C CYS A 56 7.01 15.91 -5.63
N ASP A 57 6.02 16.03 -4.75
CA ASP A 57 6.25 16.12 -3.32
C ASP A 57 6.71 14.75 -2.84
N VAL A 58 8.03 14.60 -2.72
CA VAL A 58 8.65 13.49 -2.02
C VAL A 58 8.45 13.76 -0.53
N SER A 59 7.60 12.96 0.10
CA SER A 59 7.42 12.96 1.55
C SER A 59 8.00 11.69 2.15
N THR A 60 8.00 11.57 3.48
CA THR A 60 8.43 10.35 4.17
C THR A 60 7.30 9.83 5.04
N ASP A 61 7.21 8.51 5.19
CA ASP A 61 6.23 7.87 6.07
C ASP A 61 6.90 6.83 6.98
N GLY A 62 6.29 6.63 8.14
CA GLY A 62 6.62 5.58 9.09
C GLY A 62 7.87 5.84 9.91
N ALA A 63 8.17 4.90 10.81
CA ALA A 63 9.29 4.95 11.73
C ALA A 63 9.96 3.57 11.85
N VAL A 64 11.29 3.55 11.83
CA VAL A 64 12.12 2.35 12.01
C VAL A 64 12.81 2.42 13.37
N SER A 65 12.65 1.38 14.19
CA SER A 65 13.43 1.21 15.43
C SER A 65 14.95 1.20 15.17
N ALA A 66 15.76 1.58 16.15
CA ALA A 66 17.22 1.60 16.01
C ALA A 66 17.80 0.24 15.53
N GLY A 67 17.28 -0.88 16.03
CA GLY A 67 17.67 -2.23 15.59
C GLY A 67 17.09 -2.68 14.25
N GLY A 68 16.26 -1.87 13.59
CA GLY A 68 15.70 -2.15 12.27
C GLY A 68 14.73 -3.34 12.21
N MET A 69 14.30 -3.86 13.37
CA MET A 69 13.38 -5.00 13.50
C MET A 69 11.92 -4.57 13.53
N VAL A 70 11.63 -3.44 14.18
CA VAL A 70 10.29 -2.85 14.24
C VAL A 70 10.19 -1.73 13.21
N ARG A 71 9.12 -1.75 12.43
CA ARG A 71 8.78 -0.78 11.40
C ARG A 71 7.28 -0.48 11.46
N GLY A 72 6.92 0.76 11.73
CA GLY A 72 5.53 1.25 11.67
C GLY A 72 5.33 2.12 10.43
N THR A 73 4.14 2.06 9.83
CA THR A 73 3.79 2.87 8.64
C THR A 73 2.28 3.07 8.61
N TYR A 74 1.84 4.22 8.11
CA TYR A 74 0.42 4.47 7.83
C TYR A 74 0.00 4.05 6.43
N ILE A 75 0.94 3.53 5.63
CA ILE A 75 0.65 3.08 4.27
C ILE A 75 -0.08 1.74 4.34
N HIS A 76 -1.34 1.76 3.94
CA HIS A 76 -2.15 0.56 3.72
C HIS A 76 -1.90 -0.04 2.33
N GLY A 77 -2.20 -1.33 2.17
CA GLY A 77 -2.10 -2.04 0.88
C GLY A 77 -0.68 -2.33 0.40
N LEU A 78 0.34 -1.99 1.21
CA LEU A 78 1.74 -2.17 0.84
C LEU A 78 2.08 -3.63 0.48
N PHE A 79 1.48 -4.58 1.19
CA PHE A 79 1.69 -6.01 0.95
C PHE A 79 0.81 -6.59 -0.15
N ASP A 80 -0.03 -5.82 -0.85
CA ASP A 80 -0.92 -6.37 -1.88
C ASP A 80 -0.16 -6.71 -3.16
N ARG A 81 0.90 -5.94 -3.45
CA ARG A 81 1.78 -6.15 -4.61
C ARG A 81 2.70 -7.36 -4.34
N ALA A 82 2.58 -8.37 -5.19
CA ALA A 82 3.31 -9.64 -5.06
C ALA A 82 4.83 -9.46 -4.93
N GLY A 83 5.42 -8.57 -5.73
CA GLY A 83 6.85 -8.26 -5.70
C GLY A 83 7.30 -7.68 -4.36
N PHE A 84 6.63 -6.64 -3.86
CA PHE A 84 6.96 -6.06 -2.57
C PHE A 84 6.81 -7.09 -1.44
N ARG A 85 5.67 -7.79 -1.40
CA ARG A 85 5.40 -8.83 -0.40
C ARG A 85 6.48 -9.92 -0.41
N ARG A 86 6.90 -10.36 -1.60
CA ARG A 86 7.95 -11.38 -1.73
C ARG A 86 9.30 -10.87 -1.24
N ALA A 87 9.72 -9.69 -1.69
CA ALA A 87 10.99 -9.10 -1.29
C ALA A 87 11.07 -8.88 0.23
N TRP A 88 9.99 -8.38 0.82
CA TRP A 88 9.89 -8.20 2.28
C TRP A 88 10.00 -9.51 3.04
N LEU A 89 9.24 -10.54 2.66
CA LEU A 89 9.30 -11.86 3.29
C LEU A 89 10.68 -12.51 3.12
N ASN A 90 11.31 -12.38 1.95
CA ASN A 90 12.65 -12.92 1.73
C ASN A 90 13.70 -12.23 2.61
N ARG A 91 13.56 -10.93 2.89
CA ARG A 91 14.43 -10.25 3.87
C ARG A 91 14.35 -10.88 5.27
N ILE A 92 13.16 -11.27 5.70
CA ILE A 92 12.96 -11.96 6.99
C ILE A 92 13.55 -13.37 6.93
N ARG A 93 13.32 -14.11 5.83
CA ARG A 93 13.86 -15.46 5.61
C ARG A 93 15.39 -15.48 5.67
N LEU A 94 16.04 -14.57 4.96
CA LEU A 94 17.51 -14.46 4.95
C LEU A 94 18.07 -14.20 6.35
N ARG A 95 17.44 -13.32 7.13
CA ARG A 95 17.82 -13.08 8.55
C ARG A 95 17.68 -14.32 9.43
N ARG A 96 16.84 -15.28 9.05
CA ARG A 96 16.61 -16.53 9.77
C ARG A 96 17.42 -17.70 9.18
N GLY A 97 18.33 -17.46 8.23
CA GLY A 97 19.09 -18.52 7.55
C GLY A 97 18.25 -19.38 6.60
N LEU A 98 17.07 -18.91 6.20
CA LEU A 98 16.20 -19.62 5.27
C LEU A 98 16.44 -19.13 3.83
N PRO A 99 16.46 -20.04 2.83
CA PRO A 99 16.66 -19.65 1.44
C PRO A 99 15.50 -18.77 0.95
N PRO A 100 15.74 -17.82 0.02
CA PRO A 100 14.66 -17.04 -0.57
C PRO A 100 13.66 -17.94 -1.30
N VAL A 101 12.43 -17.49 -1.41
CA VAL A 101 11.38 -18.15 -2.21
C VAL A 101 11.11 -17.28 -3.44
N ASP A 102 10.68 -17.91 -4.53
CA ASP A 102 10.33 -17.25 -5.77
C ASP A 102 9.11 -16.29 -5.63
N ILE A 103 9.06 -15.26 -6.47
CA ILE A 103 7.93 -14.34 -6.61
C ILE A 103 6.64 -15.04 -7.04
N GLU A 104 6.71 -16.12 -7.82
CA GLU A 104 5.57 -16.91 -8.29
C GLU A 104 4.64 -17.33 -7.15
N ARG A 105 5.20 -17.65 -5.96
CA ARG A 105 4.39 -18.01 -4.79
C ARG A 105 3.51 -16.85 -4.32
N SER A 106 4.02 -15.62 -4.38
CA SER A 106 3.23 -14.42 -4.08
C SER A 106 2.22 -14.14 -5.18
N GLU A 107 2.58 -14.32 -6.45
CA GLU A 107 1.67 -14.07 -7.57
C GLU A 107 0.48 -15.02 -7.57
N ARG A 108 0.72 -16.32 -7.34
CA ARG A 108 -0.32 -17.34 -7.16
C ARG A 108 -1.29 -16.97 -6.04
N PHE A 109 -0.79 -16.44 -4.93
CA PHE A 109 -1.65 -15.94 -3.85
C PHE A 109 -2.51 -14.76 -4.32
N THR A 110 -1.93 -13.77 -5.01
CA THR A 110 -2.68 -12.63 -5.56
C THR A 110 -3.75 -13.08 -6.55
N GLN A 111 -3.45 -14.03 -7.43
CA GLN A 111 -4.40 -14.60 -8.39
C GLN A 111 -5.54 -15.34 -7.67
N ARG A 112 -5.23 -16.18 -6.68
CA ARG A 112 -6.24 -16.88 -5.88
C ARG A 112 -7.16 -15.90 -5.15
N LEU A 113 -6.59 -14.91 -4.47
CA LEU A 113 -7.36 -13.90 -3.76
C LEU A 113 -8.31 -13.17 -4.72
N ARG A 114 -7.82 -12.75 -5.89
CA ARG A 114 -8.63 -12.10 -6.92
C ARG A 114 -9.79 -13.00 -7.36
N LYS A 115 -9.53 -14.27 -7.66
CA LYS A 115 -10.58 -15.23 -8.07
C LYS A 115 -11.67 -15.38 -7.01
N GLU A 116 -11.30 -15.45 -5.73
CA GLU A 116 -12.30 -15.54 -4.65
C GLU A 116 -13.10 -14.24 -4.50
N LEU A 117 -12.46 -13.07 -4.65
CA LEU A 117 -13.16 -11.80 -4.63
C LEU A 117 -14.13 -11.65 -5.81
N ASP A 118 -13.73 -12.06 -7.02
CA ASP A 118 -14.59 -12.06 -8.20
C ASP A 118 -15.81 -12.98 -7.98
N ARG A 119 -15.58 -14.19 -7.43
CA ARG A 119 -16.68 -15.11 -7.06
C ARG A 119 -17.64 -14.49 -6.04
N TRP A 120 -17.13 -13.75 -5.05
CA TRP A 120 -17.96 -13.04 -4.09
C TRP A 120 -18.76 -11.91 -4.75
N ALA A 121 -18.14 -11.14 -5.65
CA ALA A 121 -18.82 -10.10 -6.42
C ALA A 121 -19.98 -10.69 -7.26
N ASP A 122 -19.75 -11.81 -7.95
CA ASP A 122 -20.79 -12.51 -8.70
C ASP A 122 -21.94 -12.97 -7.81
N HIS A 123 -21.62 -13.52 -6.63
CA HIS A 123 -22.65 -13.92 -5.67
C HIS A 123 -23.49 -12.73 -5.20
N LEU A 124 -22.88 -11.59 -4.91
CA LEU A 124 -23.60 -10.38 -4.54
C LEU A 124 -24.47 -9.86 -5.69
N ASN A 125 -23.97 -9.86 -6.93
CA ASN A 125 -24.73 -9.44 -8.11
C ASN A 125 -25.99 -10.29 -8.34
N ASN A 126 -25.93 -11.59 -8.01
CA ASN A 126 -27.07 -12.50 -8.17
C ASN A 126 -28.16 -12.33 -7.10
N HIS A 127 -27.83 -11.73 -5.95
CA HIS A 127 -28.73 -11.66 -4.79
C HIS A 127 -29.03 -10.24 -4.30
N LEU A 128 -28.31 -9.24 -4.79
CA LEU A 128 -28.50 -7.83 -4.46
C LEU A 128 -28.68 -7.03 -5.75
N ASN A 129 -29.57 -6.04 -5.73
CA ASN A 129 -29.63 -5.03 -6.78
C ASN A 129 -28.45 -4.06 -6.61
N VAL A 130 -27.28 -4.45 -7.13
CA VAL A 130 -26.06 -3.65 -7.07
C VAL A 130 -26.17 -2.35 -7.85
N ASP A 131 -26.96 -2.32 -8.92
CA ASP A 131 -27.16 -1.10 -9.73
C ASP A 131 -27.86 -0.02 -8.90
N LEU A 132 -28.85 -0.40 -8.09
CA LEU A 132 -29.47 0.51 -7.12
C LEU A 132 -28.44 1.04 -6.09
N LEU A 133 -27.53 0.21 -5.62
CA LEU A 133 -26.49 0.61 -4.66
C LEU A 133 -25.47 1.58 -5.28
N PHE A 134 -25.18 1.44 -6.58
CA PHE A 134 -24.28 2.32 -7.32
C PHE A 134 -24.99 3.49 -8.02
N GLY A 135 -26.31 3.66 -7.82
CA GLY A 135 -27.10 4.72 -8.46
C GLY A 135 -27.11 4.62 -9.99
N ARG A 136 -26.97 3.42 -10.54
CA ARG A 136 -27.03 3.17 -11.98
C ARG A 136 -28.49 3.03 -12.41
N PRO A 137 -28.90 3.64 -13.53
CA PRO A 137 -30.25 3.47 -14.04
C PRO A 137 -30.50 1.98 -14.37
N SER A 138 -31.66 1.48 -13.92
CA SER A 138 -32.16 0.12 -14.15
C SER A 138 -32.55 -0.13 -15.59
#